data_AF-N9RB98-F1
#
_entry.id   AF-N9RB98-F1
#
_cell.length_a   1.000
_cell.length_b   1.000
_cell.length_c   1.000
_cell.angle_alpha   90.00
_cell.angle_beta   90.00
_cell.angle_gamma   90.00
#
_symmetry.space_group_name_H-M   'P 1'
#
loop_
_entity.id
_entity.type
_entity.pdbx_description
1 polymer ?
#
loop_
_entity_poly.entity_id
_entity_poly.type
_entity_poly.pdbx_seq_one_letter_code
_entity_poly.pdbx_strand_id
1 'polypeptide(L)'
;MWAVVQLKLRLMAQPILYKGINFGGTTGKNNYALGSDINVKGDGNITSTTVAGGVQLGLANNITIGSGAGTNPVTINGTTGTVSGLTNKAWSGTATSGQAATEDQLKIVSDVASNANKGWKVNTGAITGGTVSGNASTQVSPDQEVKFIAGKNVAITQNGKDITVATSDNPNFTSVTTGNSKLDNSGLVIKDAAGGINISKDGVKFVDGTGTAIANSPSISSTGINAGN
;
A
#
# COMPACT_ATOMS: atom_id res chain seq x y z
N MET A 1 50.16 -79.14 -50.85
CA MET A 1 49.49 -77.97 -51.48
C MET A 1 48.10 -77.67 -50.88
N TRP A 2 47.33 -78.67 -50.46
CA TRP A 2 45.95 -78.51 -49.95
C TRP A 2 45.82 -77.80 -48.59
N ALA A 3 46.74 -78.04 -47.64
CA ALA A 3 46.69 -77.44 -46.30
C ALA A 3 46.92 -75.91 -46.30
N VAL A 4 47.76 -75.41 -47.21
CA VAL A 4 48.04 -73.97 -47.36
C VAL A 4 46.85 -73.24 -47.96
N VAL A 5 46.11 -73.87 -48.88
CA VAL A 5 44.89 -73.32 -49.47
C VAL A 5 43.77 -73.23 -48.43
N GLN A 6 43.62 -74.25 -47.58
CA GLN A 6 42.64 -74.24 -46.48
C GLN A 6 42.96 -73.19 -45.39
N LEU A 7 44.24 -72.94 -45.09
CA LEU A 7 44.65 -71.89 -44.15
C LEU A 7 44.43 -70.49 -44.75
N LYS A 8 44.70 -70.29 -46.05
CA LYS A 8 44.43 -69.04 -46.76
C LYS A 8 42.94 -68.72 -46.86
N LEU A 9 42.09 -69.74 -47.03
CA LEU A 9 40.64 -69.60 -47.09
C LEU A 9 40.01 -69.34 -45.70
N ARG A 10 40.56 -69.93 -44.63
CA ARG A 10 40.15 -69.63 -43.24
C ARG A 10 40.54 -68.21 -42.79
N LEU A 11 41.64 -67.65 -43.30
CA LEU A 11 42.04 -66.27 -42.98
C LEU A 11 41.14 -65.21 -43.65
N MET A 12 40.51 -65.55 -44.77
CA MET A 12 39.54 -64.67 -45.47
C MET A 12 38.12 -64.71 -44.87
N ALA A 13 37.87 -65.65 -43.94
CA ALA A 13 36.59 -65.82 -43.25
C ALA A 13 36.63 -65.35 -41.79
N GLN A 14 37.45 -64.34 -41.47
CA GLN A 14 37.25 -63.56 -40.24
C GLN A 14 35.84 -62.95 -40.34
N PRO A 15 34.92 -63.22 -39.40
CA PRO A 15 33.59 -62.65 -39.46
C PRO A 15 33.74 -61.13 -39.45
N ILE A 16 33.13 -60.51 -40.43
CA ILE A 16 33.23 -59.09 -40.76
C ILE A 16 32.45 -58.22 -39.75
N LEU A 17 32.36 -58.68 -38.51
CA LEU A 17 31.29 -58.41 -37.55
C LEU A 17 31.29 -56.98 -36.98
N TYR A 18 32.20 -56.12 -37.45
CA TYR A 18 32.33 -54.74 -36.99
C TYR A 18 32.59 -53.72 -38.13
N LYS A 19 32.04 -53.93 -39.32
CA LYS A 19 32.09 -52.92 -40.42
C LYS A 19 31.02 -51.83 -40.28
N GLY A 20 30.86 -51.27 -39.09
CA GLY A 20 29.84 -50.26 -38.80
C GLY A 20 30.34 -49.15 -37.89
N ILE A 21 29.51 -48.11 -37.72
CA ILE A 21 29.73 -47.01 -36.79
C ILE A 21 28.96 -47.34 -35.51
N ASN A 22 29.69 -47.46 -34.40
CA ASN A 22 29.06 -47.58 -33.08
C ASN A 22 28.69 -46.18 -32.57
N PHE A 23 27.40 -45.90 -32.38
CA PHE A 23 26.91 -44.58 -31.96
C PHE A 23 25.91 -44.73 -30.79
N GLY A 24 26.08 -43.90 -29.75
CA GLY A 24 25.31 -44.00 -28.50
C GLY A 24 25.65 -42.89 -27.51
N GLY A 25 24.86 -42.79 -26.44
CA GLY A 25 25.05 -41.81 -25.37
C GLY A 25 25.94 -42.32 -24.23
N THR A 26 25.78 -41.75 -23.03
CA THR A 26 26.53 -42.13 -21.81
C THR A 26 26.34 -43.61 -21.45
N THR A 27 25.19 -44.21 -21.77
CA THR A 27 24.92 -45.64 -21.59
C THR A 27 24.25 -46.22 -22.82
N GLY A 28 24.74 -47.37 -23.30
CA GLY A 28 24.22 -48.04 -24.49
C GLY A 28 24.74 -47.45 -25.81
N LYS A 29 24.77 -48.27 -26.85
CA LYS A 29 25.12 -47.89 -28.23
C LYS A 29 24.50 -48.86 -29.22
N ASN A 30 24.22 -48.37 -30.41
CA ASN A 30 23.83 -49.17 -31.55
C ASN A 30 24.99 -49.27 -32.53
N ASN A 31 25.04 -50.35 -33.32
CA ASN A 31 25.99 -50.54 -34.40
C ASN A 31 25.27 -50.33 -35.73
N TYR A 32 25.65 -49.29 -36.46
CA TYR A 32 25.07 -48.94 -37.76
C TYR A 32 26.00 -49.39 -38.88
N ALA A 33 25.49 -50.07 -39.91
CA ALA A 33 26.34 -50.46 -41.05
C ALA A 33 26.90 -49.23 -41.76
N LEU A 34 28.12 -49.32 -42.30
CA LEU A 34 28.72 -48.24 -43.11
C LEU A 34 27.78 -47.84 -44.26
N GLY A 35 27.60 -46.53 -44.46
CA GLY A 35 26.69 -45.98 -45.47
C GLY A 35 25.22 -45.88 -45.05
N SER A 36 24.86 -46.33 -43.84
CA SER A 36 23.52 -46.12 -43.29
C SER A 36 23.35 -44.71 -42.73
N ASP A 37 22.12 -44.20 -42.76
CA ASP A 37 21.77 -42.95 -42.06
C ASP A 37 21.77 -43.15 -40.55
N ILE A 38 22.37 -42.20 -39.82
CA ILE A 38 22.29 -42.11 -38.37
C ILE A 38 21.45 -40.89 -38.01
N ASN A 39 20.22 -41.11 -37.56
CA ASN A 39 19.32 -40.04 -37.16
C ASN A 39 19.53 -39.65 -35.70
N VAL A 40 20.21 -38.54 -35.47
CA VAL A 40 20.26 -37.90 -34.16
C VAL A 40 18.99 -37.07 -33.99
N LYS A 41 18.07 -37.49 -33.12
CA LYS A 41 16.81 -36.78 -32.89
C LYS A 41 16.95 -35.82 -31.72
N GLY A 42 16.33 -34.65 -31.86
CA GLY A 42 16.11 -33.73 -30.74
C GLY A 42 14.95 -34.17 -29.85
N ASP A 43 14.61 -33.31 -28.88
CA ASP A 43 13.44 -33.44 -28.02
C ASP A 43 12.70 -32.09 -27.92
N GLY A 44 11.89 -31.88 -26.89
CA GLY A 44 11.21 -30.60 -26.70
C GLY A 44 12.14 -29.41 -26.45
N ASN A 45 13.35 -29.65 -25.93
CA ASN A 45 14.33 -28.63 -25.58
C ASN A 45 15.48 -28.54 -26.59
N ILE A 46 15.82 -29.64 -27.26
CA ILE A 46 16.93 -29.73 -28.20
C ILE A 46 16.39 -29.87 -29.62
N THR A 47 16.84 -29.00 -30.53
CA THR A 47 16.59 -29.14 -31.97
C THR A 47 17.73 -29.92 -32.61
N SER A 48 17.42 -30.71 -33.65
CA SER A 48 18.41 -31.42 -34.46
C SER A 48 18.09 -31.20 -35.92
N THR A 49 19.05 -30.63 -36.67
CA THR A 49 18.87 -30.28 -38.08
C THR A 49 20.05 -30.77 -38.91
N THR A 50 19.77 -31.26 -40.11
CA THR A 50 20.82 -31.62 -41.07
C THR A 50 21.33 -30.36 -41.77
N VAL A 51 22.63 -30.17 -41.74
CA VAL A 51 23.37 -29.10 -42.41
C VAL A 51 24.47 -29.69 -43.30
N ALA A 52 25.14 -28.88 -44.13
CA ALA A 52 26.17 -29.36 -45.04
C ALA A 52 27.33 -30.13 -44.35
N GLY A 53 27.61 -29.81 -43.08
CA GLY A 53 28.63 -30.47 -42.25
C GLY A 53 28.14 -31.68 -41.43
N GLY A 54 26.89 -32.12 -41.58
CA GLY A 54 26.29 -33.22 -40.81
C GLY A 54 25.09 -32.78 -39.99
N VAL A 55 25.05 -33.13 -38.69
CA VAL A 55 23.96 -32.74 -37.78
C VAL A 55 24.38 -31.53 -36.94
N GLN A 56 23.54 -30.49 -36.90
CA GLN A 56 23.63 -29.39 -35.96
C GLN A 56 22.61 -29.60 -34.83
N LEU A 57 23.08 -29.50 -33.58
CA LEU A 57 22.21 -29.43 -32.41
C LEU A 57 22.06 -27.99 -31.95
N GLY A 58 20.87 -27.64 -31.48
CA GLY A 58 20.57 -26.31 -30.94
C GLY A 58 19.56 -26.37 -29.80
N LEU A 59 19.37 -25.25 -29.11
CA LEU A 59 18.27 -25.08 -28.18
C LEU A 59 16.99 -24.74 -28.94
N ALA A 60 15.87 -25.30 -28.50
CA ALA A 60 14.56 -24.83 -28.89
C ALA A 60 14.30 -23.43 -28.31
N ASN A 61 13.42 -22.66 -28.93
CA ASN A 61 12.99 -21.36 -28.37
C ASN A 61 12.33 -21.51 -27.01
N ASN A 62 11.73 -22.66 -26.71
CA ASN A 62 11.11 -22.96 -25.43
C ASN A 62 11.87 -24.08 -24.75
N ILE A 63 12.55 -23.77 -23.64
CA ILE A 63 13.28 -24.74 -22.85
C ILE A 63 12.53 -24.98 -21.54
N THR A 64 12.04 -26.19 -21.34
CA THR A 64 11.35 -26.61 -20.11
C THR A 64 12.21 -27.57 -19.31
N ILE A 65 12.53 -27.18 -18.07
CA ILE A 65 13.37 -27.95 -17.16
C ILE A 65 12.47 -28.68 -16.17
N GLY A 66 12.76 -29.96 -15.92
CA GLY A 66 12.01 -30.77 -14.96
C GLY A 66 10.63 -31.16 -15.48
N SER A 67 10.46 -31.47 -16.77
CA SER A 67 9.24 -32.07 -17.29
C SER A 67 9.10 -33.51 -16.78
N GLY A 68 8.14 -33.79 -15.90
CA GLY A 68 7.94 -35.10 -15.31
C GLY A 68 6.78 -35.14 -14.31
N ALA A 69 6.35 -36.35 -13.93
CA ALA A 69 5.34 -36.47 -12.89
C ALA A 69 5.92 -36.04 -11.52
N GLY A 70 5.19 -35.19 -10.78
CA GLY A 70 5.59 -34.74 -9.44
C GLY A 70 6.65 -33.62 -9.40
N THR A 71 6.89 -32.92 -10.52
CA THR A 71 7.86 -31.83 -10.61
C THR A 71 7.18 -30.46 -10.72
N ASN A 72 7.97 -29.39 -10.54
CA ASN A 72 7.58 -28.00 -10.80
C ASN A 72 8.34 -27.52 -12.05
N PRO A 73 7.83 -27.78 -13.26
CA PRO A 73 8.53 -27.42 -14.48
C PRO A 73 8.69 -25.90 -14.60
N VAL A 74 9.88 -25.46 -15.00
CA VAL A 74 10.18 -24.05 -15.29
C VAL A 74 10.51 -23.93 -16.76
N THR A 75 9.93 -22.94 -17.43
CA THR A 75 10.11 -22.72 -18.86
C THR A 75 10.78 -21.38 -19.12
N ILE A 76 11.85 -21.38 -19.91
CA ILE A 76 12.42 -20.19 -20.54
C ILE A 76 11.83 -20.11 -21.95
N ASN A 77 11.03 -19.09 -22.21
CA ASN A 77 10.39 -18.86 -23.50
C ASN A 77 11.11 -17.72 -24.23
N GLY A 78 11.97 -18.06 -25.18
CA GLY A 78 12.69 -17.12 -26.03
C GLY A 78 11.81 -16.43 -27.08
N THR A 79 10.58 -16.90 -27.32
CA THR A 79 9.62 -16.22 -28.20
C THR A 79 8.96 -15.03 -27.49
N THR A 80 8.59 -15.17 -26.22
CA THR A 80 7.99 -14.10 -25.41
C THR A 80 9.00 -13.37 -24.54
N GLY A 81 10.23 -13.87 -24.41
CA GLY A 81 11.26 -13.32 -23.54
C GLY A 81 10.98 -13.51 -22.04
N THR A 82 10.24 -14.56 -21.66
CA THR A 82 9.77 -14.75 -20.28
C THR A 82 10.29 -16.03 -19.64
N VAL A 83 10.32 -16.04 -18.30
CA VAL A 83 10.51 -17.24 -17.49
C VAL A 83 9.23 -17.52 -16.73
N SER A 84 8.66 -18.71 -16.89
CA SER A 84 7.39 -19.11 -16.30
C SER A 84 7.48 -20.44 -15.55
N GLY A 85 6.45 -20.80 -14.79
CA GLY A 85 6.42 -22.02 -13.97
C GLY A 85 7.08 -21.89 -12.59
N LEU A 86 7.62 -20.71 -12.26
CA LEU A 86 8.13 -20.40 -10.93
C LEU A 86 7.03 -20.52 -9.86
N THR A 87 7.37 -21.16 -8.74
CA THR A 87 6.41 -21.46 -7.66
C THR A 87 6.40 -20.42 -6.54
N ASN A 88 7.40 -19.54 -6.47
CA ASN A 88 7.51 -18.46 -5.49
C ASN A 88 6.54 -17.32 -5.82
N LYS A 89 5.25 -17.52 -5.60
CA LYS A 89 4.20 -16.52 -5.89
C LYS A 89 3.83 -15.63 -4.71
N ALA A 90 4.19 -16.04 -3.49
CA ALA A 90 3.91 -15.29 -2.27
C ALA A 90 5.18 -14.64 -1.71
N TRP A 91 5.05 -13.45 -1.13
CA TRP A 91 6.13 -12.79 -0.41
C TRP A 91 6.10 -13.19 1.08
N SER A 92 7.20 -13.78 1.57
CA SER A 92 7.32 -14.25 2.96
C SER A 92 8.01 -13.23 3.89
N GLY A 93 8.32 -12.03 3.41
CA GLY A 93 9.03 -11.00 4.19
C GLY A 93 10.55 -11.04 4.07
N THR A 94 11.12 -12.14 3.57
CA THR A 94 12.57 -12.30 3.38
C THR A 94 12.88 -12.88 2.01
N ALA A 95 13.84 -12.27 1.31
CA ALA A 95 14.30 -12.79 0.02
C ALA A 95 15.20 -14.02 0.22
N THR A 96 15.02 -15.04 -0.62
CA THR A 96 16.04 -16.09 -0.76
C THR A 96 17.09 -15.61 -1.75
N SER A 97 18.33 -15.44 -1.27
CA SER A 97 19.41 -14.85 -2.07
C SER A 97 19.68 -15.63 -3.36
N GLY A 98 19.87 -14.91 -4.47
CA GLY A 98 20.15 -15.47 -5.79
C GLY A 98 18.95 -16.07 -6.52
N GLN A 99 17.74 -16.06 -5.95
CA GLN A 99 16.53 -16.51 -6.64
C GLN A 99 15.82 -15.36 -7.35
N ALA A 100 15.24 -15.65 -8.51
CA ALA A 100 14.38 -14.71 -9.22
C ALA A 100 13.06 -14.50 -8.47
N ALA A 101 12.56 -13.26 -8.41
CA ALA A 101 11.23 -12.96 -7.91
C ALA A 101 10.18 -13.13 -9.02
N THR A 102 8.97 -13.54 -8.66
CA THR A 102 7.83 -13.54 -9.62
C THR A 102 7.14 -12.19 -9.66
N GLU A 103 6.44 -11.91 -10.76
CA GLU A 103 5.57 -10.72 -10.87
C GLU A 103 4.48 -10.73 -9.79
N ASP A 104 4.01 -11.90 -9.36
CA ASP A 104 3.05 -12.03 -8.24
C ASP A 104 3.65 -11.47 -6.93
N GLN A 105 4.90 -11.84 -6.60
CA GLN A 105 5.61 -11.28 -5.43
C GLN A 105 5.83 -9.78 -5.56
N LEU A 106 6.24 -9.32 -6.75
CA LEU A 106 6.47 -7.90 -7.01
C LEU A 106 5.17 -7.09 -6.91
N LYS A 107 4.05 -7.64 -7.36
CA LYS A 107 2.73 -7.01 -7.24
C LYS A 107 2.35 -6.79 -5.78
N ILE A 108 2.54 -7.79 -4.91
CA ILE A 108 2.25 -7.64 -3.47
C ILE A 108 3.05 -6.48 -2.89
N VAL A 109 4.35 -6.41 -3.19
CA VAL A 109 5.23 -5.32 -2.70
C VAL A 109 4.78 -3.97 -3.28
N SER A 110 4.44 -3.92 -4.57
CA SER A 110 3.96 -2.72 -5.25
C SER A 110 2.64 -2.21 -4.64
N ASP A 111 1.71 -3.11 -4.32
CA ASP A 111 0.43 -2.77 -3.69
C ASP A 111 0.65 -2.20 -2.29
N VAL A 112 1.55 -2.80 -1.49
CA VAL A 112 1.92 -2.28 -0.16
C VAL A 112 2.52 -0.88 -0.28
N ALA A 113 3.49 -0.69 -1.17
CA ALA A 113 4.11 0.62 -1.40
C ALA A 113 3.08 1.66 -1.86
N SER A 114 2.21 1.28 -2.80
CA SER A 114 1.15 2.15 -3.31
C SER A 114 0.17 2.55 -2.22
N ASN A 115 -0.21 1.62 -1.33
CA ASN A 115 -1.12 1.91 -0.23
C ASN A 115 -0.47 2.79 0.85
N ALA A 116 0.79 2.52 1.20
CA ALA A 116 1.55 3.37 2.12
C ALA A 116 1.66 4.82 1.60
N ASN A 117 1.75 4.99 0.29
CA ASN A 117 1.89 6.29 -0.37
C ASN A 117 0.57 7.07 -0.57
N LYS A 118 -0.60 6.49 -0.24
CA LYS A 118 -1.90 7.18 -0.41
C LYS A 118 -2.14 8.30 0.60
N GLY A 119 -1.55 8.21 1.80
CA GLY A 119 -1.86 9.15 2.87
C GLY A 119 -3.33 9.11 3.30
N TRP A 120 -3.83 10.20 3.89
CA TRP A 120 -5.21 10.33 4.36
C TRP A 120 -5.77 11.73 4.03
N LYS A 121 -7.07 11.96 4.23
CA LYS A 121 -7.70 13.27 3.96
C LYS A 121 -8.14 13.93 5.27
N VAL A 122 -7.86 15.23 5.40
CA VAL A 122 -8.36 16.08 6.48
C VAL A 122 -9.48 16.97 5.95
N ASN A 123 -10.54 17.16 6.75
CA ASN A 123 -11.62 18.12 6.54
C ASN A 123 -12.21 18.53 7.91
N THR A 124 -13.07 19.54 7.90
CA THR A 124 -13.76 20.03 9.11
C THR A 124 -15.25 20.24 8.83
N GLY A 125 -16.08 20.06 9.84
CA GLY A 125 -17.53 20.28 9.77
C GLY A 125 -18.05 21.01 11.01
N ALA A 126 -19.30 21.46 10.94
CA ALA A 126 -19.99 22.11 12.05
C ALA A 126 -21.33 21.41 12.33
N ILE A 127 -21.69 21.30 13.60
CA ILE A 127 -23.06 20.99 14.07
C ILE A 127 -23.81 22.30 14.35
N THR A 128 -25.09 22.25 14.73
CA THR A 128 -25.89 23.45 15.06
C THR A 128 -25.17 24.36 16.06
N GLY A 129 -24.96 25.62 15.70
CA GLY A 129 -24.24 26.62 16.51
C GLY A 129 -22.71 26.61 16.35
N GLY A 130 -22.15 25.66 15.61
CA GLY A 130 -20.73 25.62 15.26
C GLY A 130 -20.38 26.59 14.13
N THR A 131 -19.11 26.99 14.05
CA THR A 131 -18.57 27.83 12.97
C THR A 131 -17.39 27.11 12.33
N VAL A 132 -17.38 27.00 11.01
CA VAL A 132 -16.26 26.43 10.23
C VAL A 132 -15.97 27.34 9.04
N SER A 133 -14.70 27.49 8.69
CA SER A 133 -14.26 28.20 7.49
C SER A 133 -13.13 27.40 6.84
N GLY A 134 -13.04 27.40 5.50
CA GLY A 134 -12.00 26.67 4.77
C GLY A 134 -12.09 25.14 4.90
N ASN A 135 -13.28 24.56 4.71
CA ASN A 135 -13.54 23.13 4.93
C ASN A 135 -13.35 22.23 3.68
N ALA A 136 -12.50 22.65 2.73
CA ALA A 136 -12.16 21.80 1.60
C ALA A 136 -11.42 20.55 2.10
N SER A 137 -11.70 19.40 1.48
CA SER A 137 -10.96 18.18 1.81
C SER A 137 -9.56 18.24 1.20
N THR A 138 -8.54 18.12 2.05
CA THR A 138 -7.13 18.16 1.65
C THR A 138 -6.47 16.83 1.92
N GLN A 139 -5.72 16.31 0.95
CA GLN A 139 -4.92 15.10 1.12
C GLN A 139 -3.63 15.43 1.88
N VAL A 140 -3.32 14.62 2.87
CA VAL A 140 -2.09 14.61 3.66
C VAL A 140 -1.27 13.42 3.20
N SER A 141 -0.27 13.67 2.36
CA SER A 141 0.67 12.64 1.88
C SER A 141 1.67 12.25 2.97
N PRO A 142 2.41 11.13 2.81
CA PRO A 142 3.54 10.83 3.69
C PRO A 142 4.49 12.03 3.83
N ASP A 143 5.06 12.18 5.02
CA ASP A 143 5.96 13.28 5.42
C ASP A 143 5.34 14.68 5.42
N GLN A 144 4.04 14.82 5.16
CA GLN A 144 3.35 16.10 5.36
C GLN A 144 2.90 16.30 6.80
N GLU A 145 2.89 17.56 7.22
CA GLU A 145 2.49 17.97 8.55
C GLU A 145 1.02 18.41 8.58
N VAL A 146 0.32 18.04 9.66
CA VAL A 146 -0.99 18.61 10.01
C VAL A 146 -0.84 19.42 11.28
N LYS A 147 -1.12 20.71 11.17
CA LYS A 147 -1.02 21.65 12.29
C LYS A 147 -2.39 21.93 12.89
N PHE A 148 -2.51 21.71 14.19
CA PHE A 148 -3.65 22.18 14.98
C PHE A 148 -3.33 23.56 15.54
N ILE A 149 -4.18 24.54 15.27
CA ILE A 149 -3.95 25.93 15.64
C ILE A 149 -4.94 26.32 16.74
N ALA A 150 -4.41 26.75 17.88
CA ALA A 150 -5.19 27.25 19.00
C ALA A 150 -5.84 28.60 18.66
N GLY A 151 -7.15 28.72 18.89
CA GLY A 151 -7.86 30.00 18.82
C GLY A 151 -7.73 30.81 20.11
N LYS A 152 -8.25 32.04 20.13
CA LYS A 152 -8.11 32.98 21.27
C LYS A 152 -8.48 32.41 22.64
N ASN A 153 -9.52 31.57 22.72
CA ASN A 153 -10.04 31.01 23.97
C ASN A 153 -9.85 29.47 24.09
N VAL A 154 -9.05 28.88 23.20
CA VAL A 154 -8.82 27.43 23.15
C VAL A 154 -7.33 27.19 23.35
N ALA A 155 -6.97 26.39 24.34
CA ALA A 155 -5.61 25.91 24.54
C ALA A 155 -5.45 24.55 23.85
N ILE A 156 -4.34 24.38 23.12
CA ILE A 156 -3.94 23.11 22.53
C ILE A 156 -2.54 22.79 23.05
N THR A 157 -2.37 21.63 23.69
CA THR A 157 -1.08 21.14 24.17
C THR A 157 -0.75 19.81 23.50
N GLN A 158 0.43 19.69 22.92
CA GLN A 158 0.94 18.46 22.34
C GLN A 158 2.02 17.85 23.26
N ASN A 159 1.89 16.57 23.55
CA ASN A 159 2.93 15.77 24.19
C ASN A 159 3.11 14.46 23.41
N GLY A 160 4.09 14.44 22.49
CA GLY A 160 4.27 13.32 21.58
C GLY A 160 3.04 13.10 20.69
N LYS A 161 2.31 11.98 20.92
CA LYS A 161 1.12 11.61 20.15
C LYS A 161 -0.19 12.11 20.77
N ASP A 162 -0.14 12.64 21.99
CA ASP A 162 -1.32 13.13 22.69
C ASP A 162 -1.55 14.61 22.37
N ILE A 163 -2.79 14.94 22.01
CA ILE A 163 -3.27 16.30 21.83
C ILE A 163 -4.35 16.57 22.88
N THR A 164 -4.10 17.50 23.79
CA THR A 164 -5.09 17.98 24.75
C THR A 164 -5.70 19.27 24.25
N VAL A 165 -7.02 19.31 24.18
CA VAL A 165 -7.80 20.52 23.86
C VAL A 165 -8.55 20.95 25.11
N ALA A 166 -8.36 22.20 25.53
CA ALA A 166 -9.00 22.78 26.70
C ALA A 166 -9.48 24.21 26.39
N THR A 167 -10.36 24.73 27.25
CA THR A 167 -10.55 26.19 27.32
C THR A 167 -9.28 26.83 27.85
N SER A 168 -8.92 28.01 27.35
CA SER A 168 -7.82 28.78 27.96
C SER A 168 -8.13 29.14 29.41
N ASP A 169 -7.12 29.25 30.28
CA ASP A 169 -7.28 29.64 31.69
C ASP A 169 -7.96 31.01 31.88
N ASN A 170 -7.73 31.93 30.93
CA ASN A 170 -8.32 33.28 30.95
C ASN A 170 -9.06 33.56 29.63
N PRO A 171 -10.23 32.95 29.41
CA PRO A 171 -10.96 33.16 28.18
C PRO A 171 -11.52 34.59 28.15
N ASN A 172 -11.45 35.23 26.99
CA ASN A 172 -11.93 36.59 26.78
C ASN A 172 -13.09 36.58 25.78
N PHE A 173 -14.28 36.92 26.27
CA PHE A 173 -15.53 36.96 25.52
C PHE A 173 -16.07 38.39 25.42
N THR A 174 -16.69 38.72 24.29
CA THR A 174 -17.44 39.98 24.13
C THR A 174 -18.79 39.92 24.83
N SER A 175 -19.45 38.75 24.82
CA SER A 175 -20.67 38.51 25.59
C SER A 175 -20.79 37.05 25.99
N VAL A 176 -21.38 36.80 27.14
CA VAL A 176 -21.73 35.46 27.63
C VAL A 176 -23.21 35.44 27.99
N THR A 177 -23.95 34.51 27.40
CA THR A 177 -25.37 34.30 27.70
C THR A 177 -25.53 32.93 28.36
N THR A 178 -26.21 32.89 29.51
CA THR A 178 -26.54 31.67 30.25
C THR A 178 -27.99 31.74 30.72
N GLY A 179 -28.88 31.04 30.02
CA GLY A 179 -30.33 31.17 30.23
C GLY A 179 -30.79 32.62 30.09
N ASN A 180 -31.38 33.14 31.16
CA ASN A 180 -31.90 34.51 31.28
C ASN A 180 -30.84 35.57 31.59
N SER A 181 -29.58 35.16 31.79
CA SER A 181 -28.48 36.05 32.13
C SER A 181 -27.63 36.36 30.91
N LYS A 182 -27.27 37.63 30.73
CA LYS A 182 -26.33 38.09 29.71
C LYS A 182 -25.32 39.05 30.34
N LEU A 183 -24.05 38.71 30.22
CA LEU A 183 -22.93 39.60 30.50
C LEU A 183 -22.36 40.10 29.18
N ASP A 184 -22.24 41.41 29.01
CA ASP A 184 -21.58 42.03 27.86
C ASP A 184 -20.92 43.37 28.27
N ASN A 185 -20.45 44.13 27.28
CA ASN A 185 -19.81 45.44 27.50
C ASN A 185 -20.69 46.49 28.20
N SER A 186 -22.00 46.27 28.33
CA SER A 186 -22.94 47.16 29.00
C SER A 186 -23.15 46.80 30.48
N GLY A 187 -22.76 45.59 30.89
CA GLY A 187 -22.93 45.07 32.25
C GLY A 187 -23.58 43.68 32.29
N LEU A 188 -24.19 43.35 33.44
CA LEU A 188 -24.90 42.09 33.67
C LEU A 188 -26.41 42.34 33.70
N VAL A 189 -27.13 41.68 32.81
CA VAL A 189 -28.60 41.62 32.82
C VAL A 189 -29.04 40.23 33.20
N ILE A 190 -29.96 40.13 34.15
CA ILE A 190 -30.67 38.89 34.49
C ILE A 190 -32.15 39.20 34.33
N LYS A 191 -32.81 38.73 33.26
CA LYS A 191 -34.24 39.01 33.06
C LYS A 191 -34.99 37.86 32.40
N ASP A 192 -36.26 37.73 32.71
CA ASP A 192 -37.21 36.92 31.96
C ASP A 192 -38.25 37.80 31.24
N ALA A 193 -39.44 37.24 30.98
CA ALA A 193 -40.56 37.96 30.37
C ALA A 193 -41.31 38.88 31.35
N ALA A 194 -41.24 38.61 32.67
CA ALA A 194 -41.90 39.39 33.71
C ALA A 194 -41.01 40.56 34.20
N GLY A 195 -39.68 40.41 34.13
CA GLY A 195 -38.73 41.45 34.48
C GLY A 195 -37.41 40.90 35.00
N GLY A 196 -36.67 41.70 35.74
CA GLY A 196 -35.40 41.26 36.33
C GLY A 196 -34.53 42.37 36.87
N ILE A 197 -33.21 42.18 36.78
CA ILE A 197 -32.18 43.06 37.30
C ILE A 197 -31.22 43.44 36.17
N ASN A 198 -30.89 44.72 36.09
CA ASN A 198 -29.82 45.24 35.25
C ASN A 198 -28.75 45.87 36.13
N ILE A 199 -27.53 45.36 36.03
CA ILE A 199 -26.33 45.88 36.67
C ILE A 199 -25.47 46.47 35.57
N SER A 200 -25.31 47.79 35.57
CA SER A 200 -24.52 48.51 34.58
C SER A 200 -23.62 49.55 35.24
N LYS A 201 -22.93 50.34 34.41
CA LYS A 201 -22.21 51.54 34.86
C LYS A 201 -23.12 52.54 35.61
N ASP A 202 -24.43 52.50 35.38
CA ASP A 202 -25.40 53.40 36.00
C ASP A 202 -25.90 52.87 37.36
N GLY A 203 -25.43 51.68 37.77
CA GLY A 203 -25.77 51.03 39.03
C GLY A 203 -26.67 49.80 38.86
N VAL A 204 -27.47 49.49 39.88
CA VAL A 204 -28.38 48.32 39.92
C VAL A 204 -29.83 48.80 39.83
N LYS A 205 -30.58 48.28 38.85
CA LYS A 205 -31.98 48.63 38.60
C LYS A 205 -32.83 47.37 38.49
N PHE A 206 -34.02 47.38 39.09
CA PHE A 206 -35.06 46.43 38.73
C PHE A 206 -35.72 46.90 37.42
N VAL A 207 -35.90 45.96 36.51
CA VAL A 207 -36.42 46.23 35.17
C VAL A 207 -37.66 45.38 34.91
N ASP A 208 -38.58 45.90 34.10
CA ASP A 208 -39.74 45.16 33.63
C ASP A 208 -39.35 44.18 32.49
N GLY A 209 -40.34 43.47 31.94
CA GLY A 209 -40.14 42.56 30.82
C GLY A 209 -39.53 43.20 29.57
N THR A 210 -39.63 44.52 29.39
CA THR A 210 -39.02 45.27 28.28
C THR A 210 -37.58 45.68 28.55
N GLY A 211 -37.10 45.53 29.79
CA GLY A 211 -35.78 45.99 30.23
C GLY A 211 -35.78 47.46 30.69
N THR A 212 -36.95 48.08 30.80
CA THR A 212 -37.10 49.45 31.30
C THR A 212 -37.10 49.44 32.83
N ALA A 213 -36.50 50.44 33.47
CA ALA A 213 -36.51 50.54 34.92
C ALA A 213 -37.95 50.63 35.45
N ILE A 214 -38.28 49.80 36.45
CA ILE A 214 -39.58 49.83 37.10
C ILE A 214 -39.66 51.09 37.95
N ALA A 215 -40.68 51.93 37.73
CA ALA A 215 -40.88 53.15 38.51
C ALA A 215 -41.05 52.82 40.00
N ASN A 216 -40.52 53.68 40.86
CA ASN A 216 -40.57 53.55 42.32
C ASN A 216 -40.00 52.23 42.88
N SER A 217 -39.24 51.48 42.08
CA SER A 217 -38.53 50.30 42.57
C SER A 217 -37.24 50.68 43.33
N PRO A 218 -36.78 49.82 44.24
CA PRO A 218 -35.46 49.98 44.84
C PRO A 218 -34.36 50.06 43.78
N SER A 219 -33.33 50.87 44.00
CA SER A 219 -32.18 50.92 43.08
C SER A 219 -30.91 51.43 43.76
N ILE A 220 -29.76 51.16 43.14
CA ILE A 220 -28.45 51.67 43.53
C ILE A 220 -27.89 52.45 42.35
N SER A 221 -27.35 53.63 42.59
CA SER A 221 -26.64 54.43 41.58
C SER A 221 -25.34 55.00 42.15
N SER A 222 -24.57 55.72 41.33
CA SER A 222 -23.41 56.49 41.79
C SER A 222 -23.76 57.60 42.81
N THR A 223 -25.03 57.97 42.92
CA THR A 223 -25.49 59.04 43.81
C THR A 223 -26.11 58.53 45.12
N GLY A 224 -26.30 57.22 45.28
CA GLY A 224 -26.82 56.63 46.51
C GLY A 224 -27.83 55.50 46.30
N ILE A 225 -28.58 55.20 47.35
CA ILE A 225 -29.62 54.17 47.38
C ILE A 225 -31.00 54.83 47.29
N ASN A 226 -31.86 54.34 46.41
CA ASN A 226 -33.30 54.63 46.43
C ASN A 226 -34.02 53.40 46.99
N ALA A 227 -34.77 53.56 48.07
CA ALA A 227 -35.50 52.46 48.71
C ALA A 227 -36.78 52.07 47.97
N GLY A 228 -37.20 52.84 46.96
CA GLY A 228 -38.51 52.71 46.32
C GLY A 228 -39.63 53.31 47.19
N ASN A 229 -40.71 53.76 46.54
CA ASN A 229 -41.94 54.23 47.18
C ASN A 229 -43.10 54.28 46.18
#